data_AF-A0A914G7F1-F1
#
_entry.id   AF-A0A914G7F1-F1
#
_cell.length_a   1.000
_cell.length_b   1.000
_cell.length_c   1.000
_cell.angle_alpha   90.00
_cell.angle_beta   90.00
_cell.angle_gamma   90.00
#
_symmetry.space_group_name_H-M   'P 1'
#
loop_
_entity.id
_entity.type
_entity.pdbx_description
1 polymer ?
#
loop_
_entity_poly.entity_id
_entity_poly.type
_entity_poly.pdbx_seq_one_letter_code
_entity_poly.pdbx_strand_id
1 'polypeptide(L)'
;MAKLFDILMKGKIVSPEMVKKLSIPFKCDFDIVTGVTLPRGHGLTYVSEIRGNDTFTLIGHAGLGGQNVRYDVENELSFGYLSNGLKNGFGNSARTYVPLKNAIYDSIVKIRESSSSTQ
;
A
#
# COMPACT_ATOMS: atom_id res chain seq x y z
N MET A 1 8.47 -3.98 -10.06
CA MET A 1 7.13 -3.69 -9.47
C MET A 1 7.03 -2.27 -8.93
N ALA A 2 7.78 -1.87 -7.90
CA ALA A 2 7.68 -0.50 -7.33
C ALA A 2 7.76 0.63 -8.38
N LYS A 3 8.77 0.60 -9.26
CA LYS A 3 8.93 1.58 -10.34
C LYS A 3 7.71 1.68 -11.28
N LEU A 4 7.02 0.58 -11.56
CA LEU A 4 5.84 0.59 -12.40
C LEU A 4 4.70 1.37 -11.72
N PHE A 5 4.51 1.14 -10.42
CA PHE A 5 3.47 1.82 -9.65
C PHE A 5 3.82 3.28 -9.37
N ASP A 6 5.10 3.66 -9.27
CA ASP A 6 5.53 5.07 -9.28
C ASP A 6 5.14 5.77 -10.59
N ILE A 7 5.41 5.14 -11.74
CA ILE A 7 5.05 5.68 -13.06
C ILE A 7 3.52 5.76 -13.22
N LEU A 8 2.78 4.77 -12.73
CA LEU A 8 1.31 4.77 -12.71
C LEU A 8 0.77 5.92 -11.86
N MET A 9 1.25 6.05 -10.62
CA MET A 9 0.84 7.09 -9.67
C MET A 9 1.10 8.50 -10.23
N LYS A 10 2.22 8.69 -10.93
CA LYS A 10 2.56 9.95 -11.62
C LYS A 10 1.73 10.24 -12.87
N GLY A 11 0.75 9.40 -13.20
CA GLY A 11 -0.14 9.59 -14.33
C GLY A 11 0.56 9.48 -15.70
N LYS A 12 1.67 8.73 -15.78
CA LYS A 12 2.45 8.57 -17.02
C LYS A 12 1.97 7.41 -17.89
N ILE A 13 1.28 6.43 -17.29
CA ILE A 13 0.69 5.27 -17.99
C ILE A 13 -0.83 5.42 -18.11
N VAL A 14 -1.47 6.06 -17.13
CA VAL A 14 -2.91 6.35 -17.11
C VAL A 14 -3.12 7.83 -16.79
N SER A 15 -4.24 8.42 -17.18
CA SER A 15 -4.49 9.85 -16.90
C SER A 15 -4.52 10.12 -15.39
N PRO A 16 -4.18 11.35 -14.93
CA PRO A 16 -4.32 11.72 -13.52
C PRO A 16 -5.74 11.54 -12.99
N GLU A 17 -6.76 11.75 -13.82
CA GLU A 17 -8.16 11.47 -13.50
C GLU A 17 -8.40 9.98 -13.23
N MET A 18 -7.78 9.10 -14.02
CA MET A 18 -7.83 7.67 -13.79
C MET A 18 -7.09 7.27 -12.51
N VAL A 19 -5.95 7.90 -12.20
CA VAL A 19 -5.27 7.68 -10.91
C VAL A 19 -6.21 8.01 -9.74
N LYS A 20 -6.94 9.13 -9.81
CA LYS A 20 -7.95 9.48 -8.79
C LYS A 20 -9.05 8.43 -8.68
N LYS A 21 -9.56 7.91 -9.81
CA LYS A 21 -10.56 6.82 -9.81
C LYS A 21 -9.99 5.53 -9.19
N LEU A 22 -8.74 5.19 -9.47
CA LEU A 22 -8.05 4.04 -8.88
C LEU A 22 -7.85 4.20 -7.37
N SER A 23 -7.78 5.43 -6.85
CA SER A 23 -7.67 5.67 -5.40
C SER A 23 -8.96 5.46 -4.62
N ILE A 24 -10.10 5.24 -5.30
CA ILE A 24 -11.41 5.08 -4.65
C ILE A 24 -11.82 3.59 -4.73
N PRO A 25 -12.03 2.90 -3.59
CA PRO A 25 -12.55 1.53 -3.61
C PRO A 25 -14.00 1.49 -4.10
N PHE A 26 -14.40 0.39 -4.75
CA PHE A 26 -15.79 0.19 -5.16
C PHE A 26 -16.66 -0.31 -4.02
N LYS A 27 -16.13 -1.21 -3.18
CA LYS A 27 -16.88 -1.88 -2.13
C LYS A 27 -15.97 -2.39 -1.03
N CYS A 28 -16.52 -2.52 0.18
CA CYS A 28 -15.87 -3.14 1.32
C CYS A 28 -16.78 -4.25 1.84
N ASP A 29 -16.65 -5.44 1.24
CA ASP A 29 -17.49 -6.59 1.53
C ASP A 29 -16.67 -7.74 2.07
N PHE A 30 -17.32 -8.66 2.77
CA PHE A 30 -16.75 -9.95 3.12
C PHE A 30 -16.60 -10.80 1.86
N ASP A 31 -15.39 -11.31 1.65
CA ASP A 31 -15.07 -12.20 0.53
C ASP A 31 -15.12 -13.65 1.02
N ILE A 32 -16.09 -14.43 0.53
CA ILE A 32 -16.30 -15.83 0.94
C ILE A 32 -15.15 -16.77 0.55
N VAL A 33 -14.35 -16.41 -0.46
CA VAL A 33 -13.26 -17.25 -0.95
C VAL A 33 -12.01 -17.04 -0.11
N THR A 34 -11.73 -15.79 0.24
CA THR A 34 -10.54 -15.42 1.02
C THR A 34 -10.80 -15.34 2.53
N GLY A 35 -12.07 -15.27 2.95
CA GLY A 35 -12.47 -15.14 4.35
C GLY A 35 -12.18 -13.76 4.95
N VAL A 36 -11.93 -12.74 4.12
CA VAL A 36 -11.46 -11.42 4.57
C VAL A 36 -12.41 -10.32 4.07
N THR A 37 -12.75 -9.40 4.97
CA THR A 37 -13.40 -8.13 4.63
C THR A 37 -12.33 -7.09 4.34
N LEU A 38 -12.29 -6.59 3.11
CA LEU A 38 -11.31 -5.59 2.68
C LEU A 38 -11.91 -4.70 1.58
N PRO A 39 -11.61 -3.40 1.55
CA PRO A 39 -12.00 -2.58 0.42
C PRO A 39 -11.27 -3.04 -0.86
N ARG A 40 -12.03 -3.14 -1.96
CA ARG A 40 -11.54 -3.58 -3.28
C ARG A 40 -12.11 -2.69 -4.39
N GLY A 41 -11.36 -2.54 -5.47
CA GLY A 41 -11.74 -1.72 -6.62
C GLY A 41 -10.70 -1.82 -7.73
N HIS A 42 -11.13 -1.87 -8.99
CA HIS A 42 -10.23 -1.86 -10.16
C HIS A 42 -9.07 -2.90 -10.14
N GLY A 43 -9.27 -4.07 -9.52
CA GLY A 43 -8.22 -5.09 -9.36
C GLY A 43 -7.21 -4.79 -8.25
N LEU A 44 -7.47 -3.77 -7.43
CA LEU A 44 -6.65 -3.32 -6.31
C LEU A 44 -7.38 -3.56 -4.97
N THR A 45 -6.58 -3.56 -3.92
CA THR A 45 -6.98 -3.65 -2.52
C THR A 45 -6.47 -2.42 -1.78
N TYR A 46 -7.23 -1.98 -0.79
CA TYR A 46 -6.94 -0.76 -0.04
C TYR A 46 -6.77 -1.13 1.42
N VAL A 47 -5.64 -0.74 2.01
CA VAL A 47 -5.31 -1.04 3.39
C VAL A 47 -5.00 0.27 4.09
N SER A 48 -5.67 0.52 5.22
CA SER A 48 -5.37 1.67 6.07
C SER A 48 -4.34 1.28 7.12
N GLU A 49 -3.32 2.09 7.28
CA GLU A 49 -2.29 1.96 8.31
C GLU A 49 -2.32 3.19 9.20
N ILE A 50 -2.49 3.00 10.51
CA ILE A 50 -2.52 4.09 11.48
C ILE A 50 -1.16 4.12 12.20
N ARG A 51 -0.53 5.29 12.28
CA ARG A 51 0.69 5.54 13.08
C ARG A 51 0.53 6.85 13.85
N GLY A 52 0.31 6.76 15.15
CA GLY A 52 -0.03 7.93 15.95
C GLY A 52 -1.31 8.59 15.43
N ASN A 53 -1.22 9.86 15.02
CA ASN A 53 -2.34 10.61 14.44
C ASN A 53 -2.41 10.51 12.91
N ASP A 54 -1.41 9.91 12.25
CA ASP A 54 -1.39 9.75 10.80
C ASP A 54 -2.15 8.49 10.36
N THR A 55 -2.99 8.63 9.34
CA THR A 55 -3.62 7.51 8.62
C THR A 55 -3.08 7.47 7.21
N PHE A 56 -2.50 6.33 6.82
CA PHE A 56 -1.94 6.09 5.50
C PHE A 56 -2.83 5.14 4.71
N THR A 57 -3.06 5.45 3.43
CA THR A 57 -3.87 4.60 2.53
C THR A 57 -2.97 3.88 1.53
N LEU A 58 -2.79 2.57 1.74
CA LEU A 58 -1.95 1.72 0.91
C LEU A 58 -2.80 1.05 -0.17
N ILE A 59 -2.61 1.48 -1.41
CA ILE A 59 -3.32 0.94 -2.58
C ILE A 59 -2.40 -0.06 -3.29
N GLY A 60 -2.92 -1.22 -3.68
CA GLY A 60 -2.12 -2.20 -4.42
C GLY A 60 -2.66 -3.61 -4.27
N HIS A 61 -1.78 -4.61 -4.30
CA HIS A 61 -2.21 -6.00 -4.20
C HIS A 61 -1.18 -6.84 -3.46
N ALA A 62 -1.68 -7.73 -2.61
CA ALA A 62 -0.85 -8.73 -1.96
C ALA A 62 -0.84 -10.03 -2.77
N GLY A 63 0.34 -10.62 -2.95
CA GLY A 63 0.52 -11.93 -3.54
C GLY A 63 0.58 -13.02 -2.48
N LEU A 64 0.26 -14.24 -2.88
CA LEU A 64 0.47 -15.41 -2.05
C LEU A 64 1.98 -15.58 -1.78
N GLY A 65 2.34 -16.00 -0.57
CA GLY A 65 3.75 -16.15 -0.14
C GLY A 65 4.39 -14.88 0.45
N GLY A 66 3.56 -13.90 0.78
CA GLY A 66 3.97 -12.66 1.44
C GLY A 66 4.45 -11.56 0.51
N GLN A 67 4.44 -11.79 -0.81
CA GLN A 67 4.73 -10.78 -1.81
C GLN A 67 3.71 -9.65 -1.72
N ASN A 68 4.13 -8.41 -1.96
CA ASN A 68 3.22 -7.28 -1.87
C ASN A 68 3.71 -6.14 -2.76
N VAL A 69 2.79 -5.44 -3.41
CA VAL A 69 3.09 -4.18 -4.08
C VAL A 69 2.07 -3.15 -3.64
N ARG A 70 2.55 -2.01 -3.17
CA ARG A 70 1.74 -0.92 -2.64
C ARG A 70 2.24 0.42 -3.15
N TYR A 71 1.33 1.36 -3.25
CA TYR A 71 1.61 2.76 -3.44
C TYR A 71 0.64 3.60 -2.61
N ASP A 72 1.07 4.80 -2.31
CA ASP A 72 0.38 5.78 -1.48
C ASP A 72 0.49 7.13 -2.20
N VAL A 73 -0.65 7.59 -2.69
CA VAL A 73 -0.72 8.79 -3.53
C VAL A 73 -0.45 10.05 -2.71
N GLU A 74 -0.84 10.06 -1.43
CA GLU A 74 -0.69 11.24 -0.56
C GLU A 74 0.78 11.47 -0.18
N ASN A 75 1.56 10.38 -0.11
CA ASN A 75 2.98 10.41 0.26
C ASN A 75 3.93 10.25 -0.92
N GLU A 76 3.40 10.24 -2.15
CA GLU A 76 4.16 9.95 -3.38
C GLU A 76 5.09 8.73 -3.24
N LEU A 77 4.60 7.70 -2.56
CA LEU A 77 5.39 6.52 -2.20
C LEU A 77 4.93 5.32 -3.02
N SER A 78 5.88 4.56 -3.56
CA SER A 78 5.63 3.21 -4.06
C SER A 78 6.71 2.23 -3.62
N PHE A 79 6.30 1.06 -3.19
CA PHE A 79 7.20 -0.01 -2.79
C PHE A 79 6.66 -1.38 -3.21
N GLY A 80 7.59 -2.32 -3.38
CA GLY A 80 7.29 -3.68 -3.74
C GLY A 80 8.21 -4.62 -3.00
N TYR A 81 7.63 -5.65 -2.41
CA TYR A 81 8.32 -6.73 -1.73
C TYR A 81 8.06 -8.04 -2.49
N LEU A 82 9.13 -8.71 -2.89
CA LEU A 82 9.10 -10.00 -3.57
C LEU A 82 9.91 -11.01 -2.74
N SER A 83 9.42 -12.24 -2.68
CA SER A 83 10.06 -13.34 -1.95
C SER A 83 10.23 -14.54 -2.88
N ASN A 84 11.39 -15.19 -2.85
CA ASN A 84 11.70 -16.34 -3.70
C ASN A 84 11.05 -17.65 -3.21
N GLY A 85 10.32 -17.61 -2.10
CA GLY A 85 9.69 -18.78 -1.51
C GLY A 85 8.42 -18.41 -0.79
N LEU A 86 7.46 -19.34 -0.80
CA LEU A 86 6.17 -19.17 -0.15
C LEU A 86 6.37 -18.99 1.36
N LYS A 87 6.16 -17.78 1.86
CA LYS A 87 6.18 -17.50 3.31
C LYS A 87 4.79 -17.73 3.88
N ASN A 88 4.72 -18.36 5.06
CA ASN A 88 3.48 -18.47 5.81
C ASN A 88 3.00 -17.07 6.22
N GLY A 89 1.75 -16.77 5.89
CA GLY A 89 1.12 -15.48 6.13
C GLY A 89 0.40 -14.96 4.88
N PHE A 90 -0.82 -14.46 5.08
CA PHE A 90 -1.63 -13.91 4.00
C PHE A 90 -1.21 -12.47 3.71
N GLY A 91 -0.35 -12.31 2.69
CA GLY A 91 -0.11 -11.03 2.04
C GLY A 91 0.35 -9.92 2.99
N ASN A 92 -0.61 -9.12 3.49
CA ASN A 92 -0.38 -7.99 4.38
C ASN A 92 0.09 -8.38 5.79
N SER A 93 -0.18 -9.61 6.24
CA SER A 93 0.23 -10.13 7.55
C SER A 93 1.51 -10.99 7.49
N ALA A 94 2.14 -11.11 6.32
CA ALA A 94 3.35 -11.91 6.19
C ALA A 94 4.47 -11.36 7.06
N ARG A 95 5.05 -12.23 7.91
CA ARG A 95 6.09 -11.87 8.90
C ARG A 95 7.28 -11.14 8.30
N THR A 96 7.62 -11.42 7.03
CA THR A 96 8.75 -10.81 6.34
C THR A 96 8.41 -9.47 5.68
N TYR A 97 7.14 -9.23 5.39
CA TYR A 97 6.64 -8.00 4.77
C TYR A 97 6.37 -6.91 5.81
N VAL A 98 5.73 -7.28 6.92
CA VAL A 98 5.27 -6.32 7.94
C VAL A 98 6.38 -5.42 8.49
N PRO A 99 7.58 -5.92 8.88
CA PRO A 99 8.64 -5.06 9.39
C PRO A 99 9.14 -4.05 8.36
N LEU A 100 9.21 -4.44 7.07
CA LEU A 100 9.65 -3.55 6.00
C LEU A 100 8.63 -2.44 5.76
N LYS A 101 7.33 -2.80 5.66
CA LYS A 101 6.23 -1.83 5.54
C LYS A 101 6.26 -0.85 6.73
N ASN A 102 6.39 -1.36 7.96
CA ASN A 102 6.42 -0.52 9.16
C ASN A 102 7.60 0.45 9.13
N ALA A 103 8.81 -0.04 8.85
CA ALA A 103 10.00 0.81 8.78
C ALA A 103 9.85 1.96 7.76
N ILE A 104 9.23 1.70 6.60
CA ILE A 104 8.98 2.75 5.59
C ILE A 104 8.08 3.87 6.15
N TYR A 105 6.95 3.51 6.77
CA TYR A 105 6.01 4.50 7.31
C TYR A 105 6.54 5.18 8.57
N ASP A 106 7.27 4.45 9.43
CA ASP A 106 7.94 5.04 10.59
C ASP A 106 9.00 6.07 10.14
N SER A 107 9.68 5.84 9.02
CA SER A 107 10.58 6.83 8.41
C SER A 107 9.83 8.07 7.92
N ILE A 108 8.66 7.92 7.29
CA ILE A 108 7.84 9.06 6.85
C ILE A 108 7.43 9.93 8.02
N VAL A 109 6.93 9.32 9.11
CA VAL A 109 6.54 10.05 10.33
C VAL A 109 7.73 10.85 10.88
N LYS A 110 8.90 10.21 11.03
CA LYS A 110 10.12 10.88 11.52
C LYS A 110 10.57 12.04 10.63
N ILE A 111 10.47 11.90 9.30
CA ILE A 111 10.83 12.96 8.35
C ILE A 111 9.88 14.16 8.52
N ARG A 112 8.58 13.91 8.70
CA ARG A 112 7.58 14.97 8.96
C ARG A 112 7.86 15.69 10.28
N GLU A 113 8.10 14.96 11.36
CA GLU A 113 8.43 15.52 12.68
C GLU A 113 9.71 16.38 12.66
N SER A 114 10.73 15.92 11.95
CA SER A 114 12.00 16.66 11.78
C SER A 114 11.80 17.95 10.98
N SER A 115 10.91 17.92 9.99
CA SER A 115 10.57 19.10 9.18
C SER A 115 9.77 20.13 9.97
N SER A 116 8.91 19.69 10.88
CA SER A 116 8.10 20.56 11.77
C SER A 116 8.91 21.20 12.90
N SER A 117 10.06 20.63 13.26
CA SER A 117 10.94 21.16 14.32
C SER A 117 11.94 22.20 13.83
N THR A 118 11.97 22.47 12.51
CA THR A 118 12.89 23.43 11.86
C THR A 118 12.16 24.73 11.45
N GLN A 119 10.90 24.90 11.82
CA GLN A 119 10.13 26.16 11.74
C GLN A 119 9.93 26.75 13.14
#